data_AF-A0AAV3BER2-F1
#
_entry.id   AF-A0AAV3BER2-F1
#
_cell.length_a   1.000
_cell.length_b   1.000
_cell.length_c   1.000
_cell.angle_alpha   90.00
_cell.angle_beta   90.00
_cell.angle_gamma   90.00
#
_symmetry.space_group_name_H-M   'P 1'
#
loop_
_entity.id
_entity.type
_entity.pdbx_description
1 polymer ?
#
loop_
_entity_poly.entity_id
_entity_poly.type
_entity_poly.pdbx_seq_one_letter_code
_entity_poly.pdbx_strand_id
1 'polypeptide(L)' 'MARTTRPLTHTEVQKAKTTDKDLTLHDGDGLFLLVVTNGAIVIHTQRLKSDPGGNLLS' A
#
# COMPACT_ATOMS: atom_id res chain seq x y z
N MET A 1 5.58 2.75 13.88
CA MET A 1 4.28 3.43 13.75
C MET A 1 3.63 2.91 12.48
N ALA A 2 2.43 2.33 12.56
CA ALA A 2 1.69 1.91 11.37
C ALA A 2 1.42 3.17 10.52
N ARG A 3 1.65 3.09 9.21
CA ARG A 3 1.32 4.19 8.30
C ARG A 3 -0.21 4.29 8.28
N THR A 4 -0.77 5.38 8.83
CA THR A 4 -2.20 5.66 8.65
C THR A 4 -2.45 5.84 7.16
N THR A 5 -3.15 4.88 6.58
CA THR A 5 -3.46 4.81 5.15
C THR A 5 -4.97 4.79 5.01
N ARG A 6 -5.46 5.36 3.92
CA ARG A 6 -6.89 5.29 3.58
C ARG A 6 -7.04 4.35 2.39
N PRO A 7 -8.19 3.68 2.26
CA PRO A 7 -8.49 2.90 1.06
C PRO A 7 -8.29 3.75 -0.19
N LEU A 8 -7.71 3.13 -1.21
CA LEU A 8 -7.60 3.68 -2.55
C LEU A 8 -8.96 3.63 -3.22
N THR A 9 -9.32 4.72 -3.86
CA THR A 9 -10.49 4.77 -4.74
C THR A 9 -10.13 4.28 -6.13
N HIS A 10 -11.11 3.77 -6.85
CA HIS A 10 -10.93 3.34 -8.24
C HIS A 10 -10.30 4.42 -9.14
N THR A 11 -10.71 5.68 -8.95
CA THR A 11 -10.18 6.82 -9.70
C THR A 11 -8.69 7.04 -9.44
N GLU A 12 -8.22 6.81 -8.22
CA GLU A 12 -6.80 6.95 -7.88
C GLU A 12 -5.97 5.86 -8.52
N VAL A 13 -6.50 4.64 -8.54
CA VAL A 13 -5.87 3.52 -9.26
C VAL A 13 -5.79 3.81 -10.75
N GLN A 14 -6.87 4.30 -11.38
CA GLN A 14 -6.88 4.63 -12.81
C GLN A 14 -5.95 5.80 -13.17
N LYS A 15 -5.85 6.81 -12.30
CA LYS A 15 -4.98 7.98 -12.53
C LYS A 15 -3.51 7.69 -12.23
N ALA A 16 -3.21 6.58 -11.58
CA ALA A 16 -1.85 6.17 -11.26
C ALA A 16 -1.08 5.89 -12.55
N LYS A 17 -0.08 6.71 -12.84
CA LYS A 17 0.84 6.56 -13.96
C LYS A 17 2.22 6.93 -13.49
N THR A 18 3.24 6.29 -14.06
CA THR A 18 4.62 6.69 -13.86
C THR A 18 5.42 6.58 -15.15
N THR A 19 6.38 7.48 -15.32
CA THR A 19 7.24 7.60 -16.50
C THR A 19 8.69 7.25 -16.18
N ASP A 20 9.19 7.69 -15.02
CA ASP A 20 10.63 7.67 -14.73
C ASP A 20 11.01 6.68 -13.62
N LYS A 21 10.07 6.35 -12.72
CA LYS A 21 10.33 5.49 -11.56
C LYS A 21 9.05 4.84 -11.06
N ASP A 22 9.13 3.59 -10.61
CA ASP A 22 7.98 2.90 -10.03
C ASP A 22 7.28 3.70 -8.91
N LEU A 23 5.95 3.68 -8.93
CA LEU A 23 5.08 4.36 -7.97
C LEU A 23 4.41 3.33 -7.07
N THR A 24 4.41 3.59 -5.76
CA THR A 24 3.70 2.77 -4.78
C THR A 24 2.48 3.50 -4.22
N LEU A 25 1.31 2.85 -4.28
CA LEU A 25 0.06 3.34 -3.69
C LEU A 25 -0.34 2.40 -2.55
N HIS A 26 -0.51 2.94 -1.35
CA HIS A 26 -0.86 2.13 -0.19
C HIS A 26 -2.36 2.21 0.10
N ASP A 27 -2.99 1.06 0.30
CA ASP A 27 -4.43 0.93 0.51
C ASP A 27 -4.82 0.77 1.99
N GLY A 28 -3.94 0.18 2.80
CA GLY A 28 -4.29 -0.23 4.16
C GLY A 28 -3.75 -1.62 4.46
N ASP A 29 -3.55 -1.96 5.73
CA ASP A 29 -3.28 -3.34 6.18
C ASP A 29 -2.13 -4.08 5.46
N GLY A 30 -1.17 -3.33 4.93
CA GLY A 30 -0.08 -3.88 4.15
C GLY A 30 -0.41 -4.19 2.69
N LEU A 31 -1.60 -3.87 2.19
CA LEU A 31 -1.91 -3.85 0.76
C LEU A 31 -1.33 -2.60 0.09
N PHE A 32 -0.65 -2.80 -1.03
CA PHE A 32 -0.19 -1.73 -1.91
C PHE A 32 -0.15 -2.15 -3.38
N LEU A 33 -0.32 -1.17 -4.26
CA LEU A 33 -0.14 -1.31 -5.70
C LEU A 33 1.23 -0.78 -6.09
N LEU A 34 1.93 -1.51 -6.94
CA LEU A 34 3.14 -1.05 -7.63
C LEU A 34 2.79 -0.75 -9.08
N VAL A 35 2.82 0.53 -9.46
CA VAL A 35 2.74 0.95 -10.85
C VAL A 35 4.16 1.04 -11.39
N VAL A 36 4.53 0.10 -12.25
CA VAL A 36 5.85 0.05 -12.87
C VAL A 36 5.90 0.90 -14.13
N THR A 37 7.09 1.32 -14.55
CA THR A 37 7.29 2.25 -15.69
C THR A 37 6.74 1.77 -17.04
N ASN A 38 6.50 0.47 -17.20
CA ASN A 38 5.84 -0.08 -18.39
C ASN A 38 4.30 0.06 -18.37
N GLY A 39 3.73 0.69 -17.33
CA GLY A 39 2.30 0.90 -17.16
C GLY A 39 1.55 -0.27 -16.51
N ALA A 40 2.22 -1.39 -16.19
CA ALA A 40 1.61 -2.47 -15.44
C ALA A 40 1.36 -2.07 -13.98
N ILE A 41 0.26 -2.56 -13.43
CA ILE A 41 -0.11 -2.42 -12.02
C ILE A 41 -0.02 -3.79 -11.38
N VAL A 42 0.84 -3.94 -10.37
CA VAL A 42 1.06 -5.19 -9.64
C VAL A 42 0.54 -5.05 -8.21
N ILE A 43 -0.28 -5.99 -7.76
CA ILE A 43 -0.86 -6.00 -6.41
C ILE A 43 0.10 -6.74 -5.47
N HIS A 44 0.47 -6.11 -4.36
CA HIS A 44 1.30 -6.71 -3.32
C HIS A 44 0.68 -6.58 -1.94
N THR A 45 0.92 -7.59 -1.11
CA THR A 45 0.59 -7.56 0.32
C THR A 45 1.85 -7.78 1.13
N GLN A 46 2.14 -6.90 2.08
CA GLN A 46 3.15 -7.13 3.11
C GLN A 46 2.44 -7.58 4.38
N ARG A 47 2.82 -8.75 4.91
CA ARG A 47 2.31 -9.18 6.20
C ARG A 47 2.79 -8.20 7.27
N LEU A 48 1.85 -7.49 7.88
CA LEU A 48 2.16 -6.67 9.05
C LEU A 48 2.67 -7.61 10.15
N LYS A 49 3.82 -7.28 10.72
CA LYS A 49 4.27 -7.97 11.93
C LYS A 49 3.24 -7.61 13.00
N SER A 50 2.50 -8.60 13.51
CA SER A 50 1.77 -8.43 14.76
C SER A 50 2.80 -8.01 15.80
N ASP A 51 2.65 -6.84 16.41
CA ASP A 51 3.55 -6.43 17.49
C ASP A 51 3.53 -7.55 18.55
N PRO A 52 4.67 -8.17 18.88
CA PRO A 52 4.72 -9.28 19.85
C PRO A 52 4.48 -8.82 21.31
N GLY A 53 3.90 -7.64 21.53
CA GLY A 53 3.83 -6.97 22.82
C GLY A 53 2.58 -6.11 23.02
N GLY A 54 1.41 -6.57 22.60
CA GLY A 54 0.15 -5.98 23.04
C GLY A 54 0.02 -6.08 24.57
N ASN A 55 0.30 -4.98 25.28
CA ASN A 55 0.12 -4.89 26.72
C ASN A 55 -1.36 -5.06 27.06
N LEU A 56 -1.70 -6.14 27.77
CA LEU A 56 -3.06 -6.49 28.20
C LEU A 56 -3.47 -5.81 29.52
N LEU A 57 -3.03 -4.59 29.79
CA LEU A 57 -3.37 -3.90 31.04
C LEU A 57 -4.06 -2.56 30.74
N SER A 58 -5.39 -2.61 30.74
CA SER A 58 -6.30 -1.51 31.10
C SER A 58 -7.40 -2.06 32.01
#